data_AF-A0ABD5ESU9-F1
#
_entry.id   AF-A0ABD5ESU9-F1
#
_cell.length_a   1.000
_cell.length_b   1.000
_cell.length_c   1.000
_cell.angle_alpha   90.00
_cell.angle_beta   90.00
_cell.angle_gamma   90.00
#
_symmetry.space_group_name_H-M   'P 1'
#
loop_
_entity.id
_entity.type
_entity.pdbx_description
1 polymer ?
#
loop_
_entity_poly.entity_id
_entity_poly.type
_entity_poly.pdbx_seq_one_letter_code
_entity_poly.pdbx_strand_id
1 'polypeptide(L)'
;MNLHHLFADGRGRTVRYALSGAGGGFARTLLAQSRLMPGLAPAVLCDRDLPRLRTLLLELGHTDAELSECQDAPSVADAVAAGRIALVAEASLLTAADWDILVEATGSPAAGLAMAEQALHAGRHVALVSKEVESVAGLHLATLAQEKGLVVTTADGDQPANLIGLVTWAELLGLDVVAVGKSSEYDLVLDPAASRVTQLDTTVDAPGLADLLDLGDDVPATLAARARAVSALPTGATADYCEMAVVATHTGYRPDTELLHYPVARIAELADVYRPADEGGILSRTGVVDVFSALRLPGEASFAGGVFVVVRTGDPVTWELLRDKGHAVSRDGRYAAVYLPYHLMGVEAPVSLLSAVLHGRPSGGTDPRAHAVLAGRARADLPAGTVLDMGGHHHDVTGVQAVLLRAEDALDDIAPLYLAAHTTLARPVAAGETLRLGDLADPDPDLLRAWTSGRATRPAPEGSVHA
;
A
#
# COMPACT_ATOMS: atom_id res chain seq x y z
N MET A 1 6.32 -13.49 16.70
CA MET A 1 5.78 -13.26 18.07
C MET A 1 4.57 -14.15 18.28
N ASN A 2 4.32 -14.68 19.48
CA ASN A 2 3.09 -15.45 19.73
C ASN A 2 1.91 -14.49 19.96
N LEU A 3 0.99 -14.42 18.99
CA LEU A 3 -0.13 -13.47 19.03
C LEU A 3 -1.14 -13.76 20.17
N HIS A 4 -1.24 -15.01 20.64
CA HIS A 4 -2.08 -15.34 21.80
C HIS A 4 -1.57 -14.73 23.10
N HIS A 5 -0.24 -14.59 23.24
CA HIS A 5 0.37 -13.90 24.36
C HIS A 5 0.30 -12.39 24.17
N LEU A 6 0.56 -11.90 22.94
CA LEU A 6 0.49 -10.47 22.65
C LEU A 6 -0.88 -9.90 23.00
N PHE A 7 -1.97 -10.58 22.63
CA PHE A 7 -3.34 -10.12 22.88
C PHE A 7 -4.00 -10.79 24.09
N ALA A 8 -3.23 -11.37 25.01
CA ALA A 8 -3.77 -12.02 26.20
C ALA A 8 -4.53 -11.01 27.10
N ASP A 9 -4.01 -9.80 27.24
CA ASP A 9 -4.53 -8.76 28.13
C ASP A 9 -5.86 -8.16 27.63
N GLY A 10 -6.19 -8.35 26.34
CA GLY A 10 -7.45 -7.92 25.74
C GLY A 10 -8.58 -8.95 25.81
N ARG A 11 -8.34 -10.15 26.35
CA ARG A 11 -9.36 -11.21 26.38
C ARG A 11 -10.60 -10.76 27.15
N GLY A 12 -11.77 -10.91 26.53
CA GLY A 12 -13.07 -10.53 27.10
C GLY A 12 -13.51 -9.10 26.78
N ARG A 13 -12.64 -8.27 26.19
CA ARG A 13 -13.04 -7.00 25.55
C ARG A 13 -13.30 -7.26 24.07
N THR A 14 -14.48 -6.87 23.59
CA THR A 14 -14.75 -6.79 22.15
C THR A 14 -14.36 -5.40 21.66
N VAL A 15 -13.36 -5.33 20.80
CA VAL A 15 -13.03 -4.12 20.04
C VAL A 15 -14.12 -3.90 18.99
N ARG A 16 -14.71 -2.72 18.98
CA ARG A 16 -15.73 -2.34 18.00
C ARG A 16 -15.14 -1.41 16.96
N TYR A 17 -15.47 -1.63 15.69
CA TYR A 17 -14.99 -0.77 14.62
C TYR A 17 -16.13 -0.17 13.81
N ALA A 18 -15.92 1.05 13.32
CA ALA A 18 -16.66 1.59 12.20
C ALA A 18 -15.88 1.31 10.90
N LEU A 19 -16.56 1.12 9.78
CA LEU A 19 -15.92 0.84 8.48
C LEU A 19 -16.57 1.67 7.38
N SER A 20 -15.78 2.50 6.71
CA SER A 20 -16.19 3.20 5.48
C SER A 20 -15.77 2.41 4.24
N GLY A 21 -16.50 2.57 3.13
CA GLY A 21 -16.29 1.73 1.94
C GLY A 21 -16.67 0.28 2.20
N ALA A 22 -17.67 0.04 3.05
CA ALA A 22 -17.99 -1.27 3.60
C ALA A 22 -18.45 -2.30 2.54
N GLY A 23 -18.84 -1.86 1.35
CA GLY A 23 -19.19 -2.72 0.21
C GLY A 23 -18.00 -3.18 -0.64
N GLY A 24 -16.77 -2.74 -0.33
CA GLY A 24 -15.56 -3.05 -1.11
C GLY A 24 -14.98 -4.46 -0.89
N GLY A 25 -14.00 -4.84 -1.71
CA GLY A 25 -13.33 -6.15 -1.65
C GLY A 25 -12.57 -6.38 -0.35
N PHE A 26 -11.74 -5.41 0.08
CA PHE A 26 -11.04 -5.46 1.37
C PHE A 26 -12.04 -5.56 2.53
N ALA A 27 -13.06 -4.69 2.53
CA ALA A 27 -14.13 -4.69 3.52
C ALA A 27 -14.83 -6.05 3.62
N ARG A 28 -15.16 -6.69 2.50
CA ARG A 28 -15.76 -8.04 2.47
C ARG A 28 -14.92 -9.05 3.26
N THR A 29 -13.60 -9.08 3.02
CA THR A 29 -12.70 -10.03 3.68
C THR A 29 -12.56 -9.76 5.19
N LEU A 30 -12.51 -8.48 5.61
CA LEU A 30 -12.52 -8.10 7.03
C LEU A 30 -13.83 -8.47 7.73
N LEU A 31 -14.96 -8.19 7.09
CA LEU A 31 -16.29 -8.52 7.63
C LEU A 31 -16.46 -10.03 7.79
N ALA A 32 -16.03 -10.81 6.78
CA ALA A 32 -16.06 -12.27 6.84
C ALA A 32 -15.21 -12.80 8.00
N GLN A 33 -13.99 -12.27 8.17
CA GLN A 33 -13.07 -12.70 9.21
C GLN A 33 -13.53 -12.28 10.62
N SER A 34 -14.08 -11.08 10.76
CA SER A 34 -14.55 -10.55 12.05
C SER A 34 -15.64 -11.42 12.68
N ARG A 35 -16.49 -12.07 11.86
CA ARG A 35 -17.49 -13.03 12.36
C ARG A 35 -16.90 -14.23 13.09
N LEU A 36 -15.64 -14.57 12.79
CA LEU A 36 -14.93 -15.69 13.41
C LEU A 36 -14.13 -15.26 14.65
N MET A 37 -14.16 -13.97 15.01
CA MET A 37 -13.33 -13.39 16.06
C MET A 37 -14.20 -12.77 17.18
N PRO A 38 -14.41 -13.47 18.31
CA PRO A 38 -15.23 -12.93 19.42
C PRO A 38 -14.76 -11.59 20.00
N GLY A 39 -13.48 -11.26 19.83
CA GLY A 39 -12.86 -10.03 20.31
C GLY A 39 -12.97 -8.83 19.35
N LEU A 40 -13.62 -8.97 18.19
CA LEU A 40 -13.74 -7.92 17.18
C LEU A 40 -15.15 -7.91 16.56
N ALA A 41 -15.79 -6.75 16.47
CA ALA A 41 -17.11 -6.64 15.85
C ALA A 41 -17.32 -5.30 15.14
N PRO A 42 -17.99 -5.28 13.96
CA PRO A 42 -18.44 -4.03 13.37
C PRO A 42 -19.57 -3.42 14.20
N ALA A 43 -19.57 -2.09 14.32
CA ALA A 43 -20.64 -1.31 14.95
C ALA A 43 -21.41 -0.49 13.90
N VAL A 44 -20.68 0.23 13.05
CA VAL A 44 -21.25 1.11 12.00
C VAL A 44 -20.56 0.83 10.68
N LEU A 45 -21.34 0.54 9.64
CA LEU A 45 -20.86 0.30 8.28
C LEU A 45 -21.39 1.40 7.36
N CYS A 46 -20.48 2.11 6.71
CA CYS A 46 -20.78 3.22 5.83
C CYS A 46 -20.48 2.86 4.38
N ASP A 47 -21.50 2.87 3.53
CA ASP A 47 -21.37 2.69 2.07
C ASP A 47 -22.48 3.47 1.36
N ARG A 48 -22.17 4.03 0.18
CA ARG A 48 -23.16 4.78 -0.62
C ARG A 48 -24.26 3.88 -1.17
N ASP A 49 -24.00 2.58 -1.31
CA ASP A 49 -24.93 1.58 -1.81
C ASP A 49 -25.32 0.60 -0.69
N LEU A 50 -26.27 1.03 0.15
CA LEU A 50 -26.80 0.22 1.25
C LEU A 50 -27.46 -1.10 0.79
N PRO A 51 -28.25 -1.16 -0.30
CA PRO A 51 -28.77 -2.42 -0.81
C PRO A 51 -27.68 -3.45 -1.13
N ARG A 52 -26.59 -3.02 -1.79
CA ARG A 52 -25.44 -3.88 -2.07
C ARG A 52 -24.72 -4.31 -0.80
N LEU A 53 -24.49 -3.38 0.13
CA LEU A 53 -23.87 -3.68 1.42
C LEU A 53 -24.70 -4.71 2.22
N ARG A 54 -26.03 -4.53 2.29
CA ARG A 54 -26.93 -5.47 2.96
C ARG A 54 -26.83 -6.85 2.33
N THR A 55 -26.86 -6.92 1.00
CA THR A 55 -26.74 -8.19 0.25
C THR A 55 -25.43 -8.91 0.59
N LEU A 56 -24.31 -8.18 0.58
CA LEU A 56 -23.00 -8.70 0.98
C LEU A 56 -23.04 -9.26 2.40
N LEU A 57 -23.62 -8.55 3.37
CA LEU A 57 -23.67 -9.00 4.77
C LEU A 57 -24.51 -10.27 4.93
N LEU A 58 -25.63 -10.39 4.21
CA LEU A 58 -26.45 -11.60 4.19
C LEU A 58 -25.68 -12.79 3.60
N GLU A 59 -24.93 -12.60 2.51
CA GLU A 59 -24.05 -13.63 1.94
C GLU A 59 -22.96 -14.09 2.92
N LEU A 60 -22.44 -13.17 3.74
CA LEU A 60 -21.47 -13.48 4.79
C LEU A 60 -22.11 -14.15 6.01
N GLY A 61 -23.43 -14.32 6.02
CA GLY A 61 -24.18 -15.04 7.06
C GLY A 61 -24.64 -14.17 8.23
N HIS A 62 -24.75 -12.85 8.05
CA HIS A 62 -25.55 -12.02 8.95
C HIS A 62 -27.04 -12.22 8.68
N THR A 63 -27.86 -11.96 9.69
CA THR A 63 -29.32 -12.02 9.63
C THR A 63 -29.93 -10.63 9.61
N ASP A 64 -31.14 -10.48 9.08
CA ASP A 64 -31.85 -9.19 9.09
C ASP A 64 -32.03 -8.61 10.50
N ALA A 65 -32.11 -9.45 11.53
CA ALA A 65 -32.24 -9.01 12.92
C ALA A 65 -30.95 -8.35 13.46
N GLU A 66 -29.79 -8.66 12.87
CA GLU A 66 -28.49 -8.10 13.25
C GLU A 66 -28.20 -6.77 12.52
N LEU A 67 -28.96 -6.42 11.48
CA LEU A 67 -28.69 -5.29 10.60
C LEU A 67 -29.75 -4.20 10.73
N SER A 68 -29.33 -2.93 10.79
CA SER A 68 -30.26 -1.79 10.86
C SER A 68 -29.83 -0.71 9.88
N GLU A 69 -30.66 -0.41 8.89
CA GLU A 69 -30.45 0.76 8.04
C GLU A 69 -30.88 2.02 8.80
N CYS A 70 -29.97 2.97 8.92
CA CYS A 70 -30.12 4.17 9.75
C CYS A 70 -29.95 5.42 8.87
N GLN A 71 -30.79 6.42 9.11
CA GLN A 71 -30.81 7.67 8.32
C GLN A 71 -30.48 8.91 9.16
N ASP A 72 -30.33 8.75 10.48
CA ASP A 72 -30.05 9.82 11.41
C ASP A 72 -29.25 9.33 12.63
N ALA A 73 -28.69 10.26 13.40
CA ALA A 73 -27.86 9.91 14.55
C ALA A 73 -28.61 9.11 15.64
N PRO A 74 -29.88 9.43 15.99
CA PRO A 74 -30.64 8.64 16.95
C PRO A 74 -30.82 7.18 16.53
N SER A 75 -31.17 6.91 15.26
CA SER A 75 -31.34 5.54 14.77
C SER A 75 -30.04 4.73 14.78
N VAL A 76 -28.89 5.37 14.53
CA VAL A 76 -27.56 4.72 14.66
C VAL A 76 -27.27 4.37 16.12
N ALA A 77 -27.45 5.32 17.03
CA ALA A 77 -27.23 5.10 18.46
C ALA A 77 -28.10 3.96 19.01
N ASP A 78 -29.39 3.95 18.66
CA ASP A 78 -30.34 2.92 19.07
C ASP A 78 -30.00 1.54 18.51
N ALA A 79 -29.56 1.47 17.24
CA ALA A 79 -29.14 0.21 16.62
C ALA A 79 -27.93 -0.40 17.34
N VAL A 80 -26.87 0.40 17.54
CA VAL A 80 -25.64 -0.07 18.18
C VAL A 80 -25.86 -0.41 19.66
N ALA A 81 -26.66 0.38 20.39
CA ALA A 81 -27.02 0.09 21.77
C ALA A 81 -27.82 -1.23 21.90
N ALA A 82 -28.63 -1.56 20.89
CA ALA A 82 -29.34 -2.84 20.81
C ALA A 82 -28.46 -4.01 20.34
N GLY A 83 -27.15 -3.80 20.14
CA GLY A 83 -26.21 -4.82 19.67
C GLY A 83 -26.33 -5.16 18.18
N ARG A 84 -26.99 -4.30 17.39
CA ARG A 84 -27.11 -4.44 15.93
C ARG A 84 -26.02 -3.62 15.23
N ILE A 85 -25.73 -4.01 13.99
CA ILE A 85 -24.83 -3.29 13.09
C ILE A 85 -25.63 -2.21 12.37
N ALA A 86 -25.24 -0.94 12.54
CA ALA A 86 -25.85 0.18 11.83
C ALA A 86 -25.28 0.29 10.42
N LEU A 87 -26.15 0.39 9.41
CA LEU A 87 -25.81 0.61 8.01
C LEU A 87 -26.20 2.04 7.65
N VAL A 88 -25.24 2.85 7.21
CA VAL A 88 -25.44 4.29 6.91
C VAL A 88 -24.88 4.65 5.54
N ALA A 89 -25.55 5.56 4.83
CA ALA A 89 -25.04 6.08 3.56
C ALA A 89 -24.15 7.32 3.75
N GLU A 90 -24.35 8.04 4.85
CA GLU A 90 -23.73 9.33 5.12
C GLU A 90 -22.60 9.21 6.15
N ALA A 91 -21.40 9.64 5.77
CA ALA A 91 -20.21 9.60 6.62
C ALA A 91 -20.36 10.39 7.93
N SER A 92 -21.18 11.45 7.94
CA SER A 92 -21.50 12.24 9.13
C SER A 92 -22.13 11.41 10.25
N LEU A 93 -22.74 10.26 9.93
CA LEU A 93 -23.36 9.35 10.88
C LEU A 93 -22.37 8.34 11.48
N LEU A 94 -21.13 8.25 11.00
CA LEU A 94 -20.14 7.31 11.51
C LEU A 94 -19.93 7.45 13.01
N THR A 95 -19.84 8.67 13.53
CA THR A 95 -19.59 8.93 14.97
C THR A 95 -20.86 9.02 15.82
N ALA A 96 -22.03 8.62 15.30
CA ALA A 96 -23.29 8.67 16.05
C ALA A 96 -23.44 7.55 17.10
N ALA A 97 -22.45 6.66 17.22
CA ALA A 97 -22.40 5.60 18.23
C ALA A 97 -20.98 5.40 18.76
N ASP A 98 -20.85 4.61 19.83
CA ASP A 98 -19.57 4.23 20.43
C ASP A 98 -18.91 3.06 19.69
N TRP A 99 -17.68 3.29 19.23
CA TRP A 99 -16.75 2.29 18.67
C TRP A 99 -15.31 2.71 18.97
N ASP A 100 -14.34 1.82 18.84
CA ASP A 100 -12.94 2.09 19.24
C ASP A 100 -12.07 2.61 18.09
N ILE A 101 -12.28 2.10 16.87
CA ILE A 101 -11.44 2.40 15.70
C ILE A 101 -12.26 2.54 14.41
N LEU A 102 -11.90 3.50 13.56
CA LEU A 102 -12.39 3.61 12.19
C LEU A 102 -11.47 2.80 11.28
N VAL A 103 -12.04 1.96 10.42
CA VAL A 103 -11.36 1.39 9.27
C VAL A 103 -11.79 2.18 8.04
N GLU A 104 -10.87 2.95 7.47
CA GLU A 104 -11.13 3.80 6.32
C GLU A 104 -10.72 3.07 5.03
N ALA A 105 -11.69 2.69 4.20
CA ALA A 105 -11.46 1.87 3.00
C ALA A 105 -12.24 2.38 1.76
N THR A 106 -12.43 3.69 1.63
CA THR A 106 -13.18 4.26 0.48
C THR A 106 -12.35 4.42 -0.79
N GLY A 107 -11.03 4.47 -0.70
CA GLY A 107 -10.16 4.87 -1.81
C GLY A 107 -10.32 6.34 -2.24
N SER A 108 -11.05 7.15 -1.46
CA SER A 108 -11.29 8.57 -1.77
C SER A 108 -10.47 9.45 -0.83
N PRO A 109 -9.43 10.16 -1.32
CA PRO A 109 -8.58 11.01 -0.49
C PRO A 109 -9.38 12.01 0.37
N ALA A 110 -10.25 12.82 -0.25
CA ALA A 110 -10.98 13.88 0.45
C ALA A 110 -11.97 13.33 1.48
N ALA A 111 -12.77 12.33 1.09
CA ALA A 111 -13.73 11.71 2.00
C ALA A 111 -13.02 10.97 3.14
N GLY A 112 -11.94 10.24 2.82
CA GLY A 112 -11.11 9.51 3.78
C GLY A 112 -10.47 10.44 4.81
N LEU A 113 -9.89 11.56 4.38
CA LEU A 113 -9.36 12.60 5.27
C LEU A 113 -10.45 13.11 6.22
N ALA A 114 -11.61 13.52 5.69
CA ALA A 114 -12.70 14.05 6.50
C ALA A 114 -13.19 13.05 7.56
N MET A 115 -13.36 11.78 7.19
CA MET A 115 -13.76 10.72 8.12
C MET A 115 -12.68 10.42 9.16
N ALA A 116 -11.40 10.40 8.77
CA ALA A 116 -10.30 10.17 9.68
C ALA A 116 -10.14 11.31 10.69
N GLU A 117 -10.23 12.57 10.25
CA GLU A 117 -10.26 13.73 11.14
C GLU A 117 -11.46 13.65 12.10
N GLN A 118 -12.66 13.37 11.59
CA GLN A 118 -13.86 13.21 12.41
C GLN A 118 -13.69 12.13 13.49
N ALA A 119 -13.13 10.97 13.13
CA ALA A 119 -12.83 9.87 14.05
C ALA A 119 -11.83 10.30 15.14
N LEU A 120 -10.71 10.91 14.75
CA LEU A 120 -9.69 11.39 15.68
C LEU A 120 -10.25 12.46 16.61
N HIS A 121 -11.00 13.43 16.10
CA HIS A 121 -11.67 14.45 16.92
C HIS A 121 -12.69 13.85 17.90
N ALA A 122 -13.33 12.74 17.54
CA ALA A 122 -14.22 11.97 18.41
C ALA A 122 -13.49 11.01 19.38
N GLY A 123 -12.15 11.07 19.46
CA GLY A 123 -11.37 10.26 20.39
C GLY A 123 -11.16 8.82 19.95
N ARG A 124 -11.23 8.53 18.64
CA ARG A 124 -11.18 7.16 18.09
C ARG A 124 -9.92 6.95 17.25
N HIS A 125 -9.39 5.72 17.29
CA HIS A 125 -8.26 5.33 16.45
C HIS A 125 -8.67 5.26 14.97
N VAL A 126 -7.70 5.24 14.07
CA VAL A 126 -7.92 5.10 12.62
C VAL A 126 -6.98 4.05 12.05
N ALA A 127 -7.52 3.11 11.29
CA ALA A 127 -6.81 2.23 10.38
C ALA A 127 -7.09 2.66 8.95
N LEU A 128 -6.05 3.07 8.22
CA LEU A 128 -6.13 3.44 6.82
C LEU A 128 -5.88 2.20 5.96
N VAL A 129 -6.88 1.84 5.17
CA VAL A 129 -6.77 0.87 4.05
C VAL A 129 -6.54 1.64 2.75
N SER A 130 -7.12 2.83 2.61
CA SER A 130 -6.91 3.70 1.45
C SER A 130 -5.51 4.30 1.47
N LYS A 131 -4.57 3.65 0.78
CA LYS A 131 -3.21 4.16 0.51
C LYS A 131 -3.22 5.56 -0.12
N GLU A 132 -4.26 5.89 -0.89
CA GLU A 132 -4.41 7.20 -1.53
C GLU A 132 -4.54 8.32 -0.48
N VAL A 133 -5.32 8.08 0.58
CA VAL A 133 -5.46 9.02 1.72
C VAL A 133 -4.12 9.17 2.42
N GLU A 134 -3.44 8.05 2.70
CA GLU A 134 -2.16 8.06 3.42
C GLU A 134 -1.06 8.77 2.62
N SER A 135 -1.02 8.61 1.29
CA SER A 135 -0.03 9.25 0.41
C SER A 135 -0.09 10.79 0.38
N VAL A 136 -1.26 11.37 0.69
CA VAL A 136 -1.48 12.83 0.69
C VAL A 136 -1.58 13.38 2.12
N ALA A 137 -2.36 12.73 2.98
CA ALA A 137 -2.72 13.25 4.29
C ALA A 137 -2.15 12.44 5.47
N GLY A 138 -1.45 11.32 5.21
CA GLY A 138 -0.95 10.43 6.26
C GLY A 138 -0.09 11.13 7.31
N LEU A 139 0.81 12.03 6.89
CA LEU A 139 1.65 12.81 7.81
C LEU A 139 0.84 13.74 8.72
N HIS A 140 -0.16 14.42 8.16
CA HIS A 140 -1.06 15.27 8.94
C HIS A 140 -1.87 14.46 9.95
N LEU A 141 -2.46 13.35 9.50
CA LEU A 141 -3.21 12.44 10.37
C LEU A 141 -2.33 11.85 11.48
N ALA A 142 -1.07 11.50 11.20
CA ALA A 142 -0.12 11.04 12.20
C ALA A 142 0.20 12.11 13.26
N THR A 143 0.35 13.38 12.85
CA THR A 143 0.52 14.51 13.78
C THR A 143 -0.75 14.70 14.64
N LEU A 144 -1.93 14.74 14.01
CA LEU A 144 -3.20 14.90 14.71
C LEU A 144 -3.47 13.76 15.71
N ALA A 145 -3.15 12.53 15.35
CA ALA A 145 -3.28 11.37 16.24
C ALA A 145 -2.33 11.48 17.43
N GLN A 146 -1.07 11.88 17.21
CA GLN A 146 -0.10 12.09 18.28
C GLN A 146 -0.57 13.16 19.27
N GLU A 147 -1.10 14.29 18.79
CA GLU A 147 -1.64 15.37 19.64
C GLU A 147 -2.79 14.89 20.53
N LYS A 148 -3.55 13.90 20.06
CA LYS A 148 -4.72 13.35 20.75
C LYS A 148 -4.42 12.10 21.57
N GLY A 149 -3.20 11.58 21.53
CA GLY A 149 -2.84 10.30 22.16
C GLY A 149 -3.56 9.10 21.51
N LEU A 150 -3.86 9.19 20.22
CA LEU A 150 -4.54 8.17 19.42
C LEU A 150 -3.56 7.52 18.43
N VAL A 151 -4.04 6.49 17.73
CA VAL A 151 -3.27 5.74 16.75
C VAL A 151 -3.90 5.94 15.37
N VAL A 152 -3.07 6.32 14.41
CA VAL A 152 -3.31 6.13 12.97
C VAL A 152 -2.35 5.04 12.51
N THR A 153 -2.86 4.06 11.78
CA THR A 153 -2.05 2.95 11.27
C THR A 153 -2.49 2.56 9.88
N THR A 154 -1.55 2.14 9.04
CA THR A 154 -1.85 1.30 7.89
C THR A 154 -2.40 -0.04 8.37
N ALA A 155 -3.38 -0.62 7.67
CA ALA A 155 -3.98 -1.91 8.04
C ALA A 155 -3.19 -3.10 7.47
N ASP A 156 -2.90 -4.10 8.30
CA ASP A 156 -2.27 -5.35 7.90
C ASP A 156 -3.10 -6.07 6.81
N GLY A 157 -2.41 -6.83 5.97
CA GLY A 157 -3.00 -7.57 4.86
C GLY A 157 -3.05 -6.80 3.55
N ASP A 158 -2.77 -5.50 3.55
CA ASP A 158 -2.34 -4.78 2.35
C ASP A 158 -0.81 -4.73 2.28
N GLN A 159 -0.24 -4.58 1.09
CA GLN A 159 1.20 -4.68 0.89
C GLN A 159 2.02 -3.66 1.69
N PRO A 160 1.60 -2.39 1.84
CA PRO A 160 2.40 -1.42 2.59
C PRO A 160 2.62 -1.86 4.05
N ALA A 161 1.58 -2.26 4.76
CA ALA A 161 1.68 -2.71 6.15
C ALA A 161 2.53 -3.98 6.27
N ASN A 162 2.32 -4.94 5.37
CA ASN A 162 3.08 -6.20 5.38
C ASN A 162 4.57 -5.97 5.08
N LEU A 163 4.90 -5.05 4.16
CA LEU A 163 6.28 -4.68 3.88
C LEU A 163 6.92 -3.93 5.04
N ILE A 164 6.22 -2.95 5.64
CA ILE A 164 6.70 -2.25 6.85
C ILE A 164 7.00 -3.23 7.97
N GLY A 165 6.11 -4.21 8.20
CA GLY A 165 6.32 -5.28 9.18
C GLY A 165 7.55 -6.14 8.88
N LEU A 166 7.77 -6.51 7.61
CA LEU A 166 8.93 -7.30 7.19
C LEU A 166 10.24 -6.51 7.33
N VAL A 167 10.25 -5.23 6.95
CA VAL A 167 11.40 -4.33 7.09
C VAL A 167 11.77 -4.13 8.55
N THR A 168 10.81 -3.76 9.39
CA THR A 168 11.06 -3.53 10.82
C THR A 168 11.50 -4.81 11.54
N TRP A 169 11.03 -5.98 11.12
CA TRP A 169 11.56 -7.27 11.60
C TRP A 169 13.03 -7.48 11.21
N ALA A 170 13.40 -7.21 9.95
CA ALA A 170 14.77 -7.37 9.47
C ALA A 170 15.73 -6.41 10.20
N GLU A 171 15.32 -5.15 10.36
CA GLU A 171 16.07 -4.13 11.09
C GLU A 171 16.23 -4.49 12.58
N LEU A 172 15.17 -4.99 13.24
CA LEU A 172 15.23 -5.43 14.63
C LEU A 172 16.22 -6.58 14.84
N LEU A 173 16.37 -7.47 13.85
CA LEU A 173 17.38 -8.54 13.88
C LEU A 173 18.80 -8.07 13.57
N GLY A 174 18.98 -6.81 13.16
CA GLY A 174 20.27 -6.25 12.76
C GLY A 174 20.75 -6.73 11.39
N LEU A 175 19.83 -7.12 10.50
CA LEU A 175 20.18 -7.42 9.11
C LEU A 175 20.46 -6.11 8.35
N ASP A 176 21.50 -6.11 7.51
CA ASP A 176 21.86 -4.98 6.65
C ASP A 176 20.94 -4.98 5.41
N VAL A 177 19.86 -4.20 5.45
CA VAL A 177 18.83 -4.17 4.40
C VAL A 177 19.25 -3.25 3.25
N VAL A 178 19.32 -3.83 2.05
CA VAL A 178 19.81 -3.19 0.83
C VAL A 178 18.67 -2.62 0.01
N ALA A 179 17.59 -3.39 -0.14
CA ALA A 179 16.42 -3.01 -0.90
C ALA A 179 15.17 -3.67 -0.33
N VAL A 180 14.03 -3.02 -0.50
CA VAL A 180 12.72 -3.46 -0.03
C VAL A 180 11.72 -3.27 -1.15
N GLY A 181 10.64 -4.04 -1.18
CA GLY A 181 9.67 -3.86 -2.24
C GLY A 181 8.55 -4.87 -2.26
N LYS A 182 7.75 -4.81 -3.33
CA LYS A 182 6.71 -5.78 -3.66
C LYS A 182 6.89 -6.31 -5.07
N SER A 183 6.14 -7.36 -5.46
CA SER A 183 5.87 -7.54 -6.89
C SER A 183 4.72 -6.64 -7.30
N SER A 184 4.62 -6.31 -8.58
CA SER A 184 3.37 -5.79 -9.15
C SER A 184 2.20 -6.75 -8.86
N GLU A 185 0.97 -6.24 -8.90
CA GLU A 185 -0.24 -6.96 -8.51
C GLU A 185 -0.44 -8.29 -9.26
N TYR A 186 0.10 -8.43 -10.48
CA TYR A 186 -0.13 -9.59 -11.33
C TYR A 186 1.16 -10.23 -11.83
N ASP A 187 1.20 -11.55 -11.75
CA ASP A 187 2.32 -12.34 -12.28
C ASP A 187 2.30 -12.37 -13.81
N LEU A 188 3.50 -12.55 -14.38
CA LEU A 188 3.73 -12.93 -15.77
C LEU A 188 3.91 -14.46 -15.81
N VAL A 189 2.88 -15.18 -16.24
CA VAL A 189 2.90 -16.64 -16.30
C VAL A 189 3.34 -17.10 -17.69
N LEU A 190 4.58 -17.57 -17.80
CA LEU A 190 5.15 -18.08 -19.04
C LEU A 190 4.77 -19.56 -19.24
N ASP A 191 4.14 -19.88 -20.37
CA ASP A 191 4.08 -21.22 -20.95
C ASP A 191 5.25 -21.37 -21.94
N PRO A 192 6.32 -22.10 -21.58
CA PRO A 192 7.49 -22.26 -22.45
C PRO A 192 7.17 -23.06 -23.72
N ALA A 193 6.27 -24.04 -23.63
CA ALA A 193 5.93 -24.91 -24.75
C ALA A 193 5.13 -24.14 -25.81
N ALA A 194 4.25 -23.24 -25.37
CA ALA A 194 3.51 -22.36 -26.26
C ALA A 194 4.27 -21.08 -26.64
N SER A 195 5.39 -20.77 -25.97
CA SER A 195 6.11 -19.49 -26.09
C SER A 195 5.19 -18.28 -25.86
N ARG A 196 4.37 -18.36 -24.83
CA ARG A 196 3.35 -17.36 -24.49
C ARG A 196 3.43 -16.95 -23.03
N VAL A 197 3.08 -15.69 -22.76
CA VAL A 197 2.94 -15.18 -21.40
C VAL A 197 1.50 -14.73 -21.19
N THR A 198 0.94 -15.13 -20.05
CA THR A 198 -0.37 -14.69 -19.59
C THR A 198 -0.21 -13.81 -18.36
N GLN A 199 -0.87 -12.65 -18.38
CA GLN A 199 -1.08 -11.78 -17.22
C GLN A 199 -2.58 -11.52 -17.12
N LEU A 200 -3.19 -11.90 -15.99
CA LEU A 200 -4.65 -11.91 -15.83
C LEU A 200 -5.35 -12.68 -16.97
N ASP A 201 -6.20 -12.00 -17.72
CA ASP A 201 -6.98 -12.48 -18.85
C ASP A 201 -6.31 -12.22 -20.21
N THR A 202 -5.16 -11.52 -20.21
CA THR A 202 -4.42 -11.17 -21.43
C THR A 202 -3.28 -12.16 -21.67
N THR A 203 -3.20 -12.71 -22.88
CA THR A 203 -2.13 -13.60 -23.31
C THR A 203 -1.47 -13.06 -24.57
N VAL A 204 -0.13 -12.99 -24.56
CA VAL A 204 0.68 -12.51 -25.69
C VAL A 204 1.74 -13.53 -26.07
N ASP A 205 2.16 -13.53 -27.33
CA ASP A 205 3.32 -14.30 -27.78
C ASP A 205 4.61 -13.64 -27.24
N ALA A 206 5.50 -14.45 -26.67
CA ALA A 206 6.76 -14.00 -26.05
C ALA A 206 7.93 -14.89 -26.52
N PRO A 207 8.26 -14.87 -27.83
CA PRO A 207 9.30 -15.75 -28.39
C PRO A 207 10.66 -15.47 -27.75
N GLY A 208 11.39 -16.53 -27.41
CA GLY A 208 12.72 -16.45 -26.78
C GLY A 208 12.71 -16.13 -25.28
N LEU A 209 11.57 -15.82 -24.67
CA LEU A 209 11.52 -15.62 -23.22
C LEU A 209 11.84 -16.90 -22.43
N ALA A 210 11.52 -18.07 -22.99
CA ALA A 210 11.88 -19.36 -22.41
C ALA A 210 13.41 -19.56 -22.31
N ASP A 211 14.17 -19.05 -23.27
CA ASP A 211 15.64 -19.09 -23.25
C ASP A 211 16.24 -18.11 -22.23
N LEU A 212 15.43 -17.19 -21.72
CA LEU A 212 15.77 -16.22 -20.68
C LEU A 212 15.18 -16.60 -19.32
N LEU A 213 14.71 -17.85 -19.14
CA LEU A 213 14.11 -18.27 -17.87
C LEU A 213 15.11 -18.20 -16.73
N ASP A 214 16.35 -18.64 -16.94
CA ASP A 214 17.43 -18.51 -15.96
C ASP A 214 18.09 -17.12 -16.07
N LEU A 215 18.59 -16.62 -14.93
CA LEU A 215 19.34 -15.37 -14.89
C LEU A 215 20.72 -15.55 -15.53
N GLY A 216 21.03 -14.75 -16.55
CA GLY A 216 22.35 -14.74 -17.19
C GLY A 216 23.45 -14.14 -16.29
N ASP A 217 24.70 -14.26 -16.72
CA ASP A 217 25.85 -13.65 -16.04
C ASP A 217 25.75 -12.11 -16.03
N ASP A 218 25.29 -11.52 -17.15
CA ASP A 218 24.96 -10.10 -17.26
C ASP A 218 23.50 -9.87 -16.86
N VAL A 219 23.29 -9.61 -15.57
CA VAL A 219 21.95 -9.41 -14.97
C VAL A 219 21.19 -8.28 -15.66
N PRO A 220 21.73 -7.05 -15.79
CA PRO A 220 21.02 -5.98 -16.50
C PRO A 220 20.62 -6.35 -17.94
N ALA A 221 21.50 -7.03 -18.70
CA ALA A 221 21.18 -7.42 -20.07
C ALA A 221 20.04 -8.46 -20.13
N THR A 222 20.04 -9.46 -19.24
CA THR A 222 18.95 -10.44 -19.16
C THR A 222 17.63 -9.76 -18.81
N LEU A 223 17.61 -8.89 -17.80
CA LEU A 223 16.39 -8.17 -17.39
C LEU A 223 15.85 -7.28 -18.51
N ALA A 224 16.73 -6.56 -19.22
CA ALA A 224 16.32 -5.74 -20.36
C ALA A 224 15.76 -6.58 -21.51
N ALA A 225 16.31 -7.79 -21.75
CA ALA A 225 15.79 -8.71 -22.75
C ALA A 225 14.41 -9.25 -22.36
N ARG A 226 14.20 -9.61 -21.09
CA ARG A 226 12.89 -10.03 -20.57
C ARG A 226 11.85 -8.92 -20.67
N ALA A 227 12.20 -7.70 -20.28
CA ALA A 227 11.32 -6.53 -20.38
C ALA A 227 10.85 -6.30 -21.83
N ARG A 228 11.75 -6.42 -22.83
CA ARG A 228 11.39 -6.36 -24.25
C ARG A 228 10.44 -7.49 -24.68
N ALA A 229 10.64 -8.70 -24.16
CA ALA A 229 9.81 -9.86 -24.52
C ALA A 229 8.36 -9.74 -24.01
N VAL A 230 8.12 -8.95 -22.96
CA VAL A 230 6.78 -8.75 -22.38
C VAL A 230 6.24 -7.33 -22.57
N SER A 231 6.85 -6.50 -23.41
CA SER A 231 6.51 -5.07 -23.53
C SER A 231 5.09 -4.76 -24.03
N ALA A 232 4.37 -5.78 -24.52
CA ALA A 232 2.97 -5.69 -24.89
C ALA A 232 2.01 -5.77 -23.68
N LEU A 233 2.53 -6.16 -22.52
CA LEU A 233 1.80 -6.25 -21.26
C LEU A 233 2.16 -5.06 -20.35
N PRO A 234 1.22 -4.59 -19.52
CA PRO A 234 1.52 -3.58 -18.52
C PRO A 234 2.48 -4.15 -17.46
N THR A 235 3.59 -3.44 -17.23
CA THR A 235 4.59 -3.82 -16.21
C THR A 235 4.54 -2.98 -14.95
N GLY A 236 3.77 -1.88 -14.92
CA GLY A 236 3.60 -1.05 -13.72
C GLY A 236 2.22 -0.43 -13.59
N ALA A 237 1.80 -0.16 -12.36
CA ALA A 237 0.49 0.37 -12.01
C ALA A 237 0.62 1.56 -11.05
N THR A 238 -0.26 2.56 -11.16
CA THR A 238 -0.26 3.74 -10.27
C THR A 238 -0.41 3.34 -8.79
N ALA A 239 -1.17 2.27 -8.50
CA ALA A 239 -1.32 1.67 -7.17
C ALA A 239 0.02 1.26 -6.55
N ASP A 240 0.92 0.66 -7.32
CA ASP A 240 2.24 0.22 -6.84
C ASP A 240 3.08 1.42 -6.36
N TYR A 241 3.07 2.55 -7.09
CA TYR A 241 3.77 3.77 -6.65
C TYR A 241 3.17 4.36 -5.38
N CYS A 242 1.84 4.31 -5.25
CA CYS A 242 1.15 4.77 -4.05
C CYS A 242 1.56 3.96 -2.81
N GLU A 243 1.59 2.63 -2.95
CA GLU A 243 2.03 1.75 -1.87
C GLU A 243 3.47 1.98 -1.47
N MET A 244 4.37 2.12 -2.46
CA MET A 244 5.79 2.40 -2.18
C MET A 244 5.99 3.80 -1.56
N ALA A 245 5.12 4.77 -1.85
CA ALA A 245 5.12 6.07 -1.17
C ALA A 245 4.76 5.96 0.32
N VAL A 246 3.76 5.13 0.65
CA VAL A 246 3.40 4.83 2.04
C VAL A 246 4.57 4.12 2.74
N VAL A 247 5.13 3.07 2.13
CA VAL A 247 6.29 2.36 2.69
C VAL A 247 7.45 3.30 2.93
N ALA A 248 7.81 4.13 1.95
CA ALA A 248 8.87 5.13 2.09
C ALA A 248 8.62 6.06 3.28
N THR A 249 7.38 6.53 3.44
CA THR A 249 6.96 7.41 4.53
C THR A 249 7.21 6.79 5.91
N HIS A 250 6.98 5.48 6.05
CA HIS A 250 7.07 4.79 7.34
C HIS A 250 8.43 4.13 7.62
N THR A 251 9.30 3.95 6.61
CA THR A 251 10.54 3.17 6.74
C THR A 251 11.81 3.93 6.35
N GLY A 252 11.69 5.05 5.62
CA GLY A 252 12.82 5.84 5.18
C GLY A 252 13.56 5.34 3.93
N TYR A 253 13.16 4.20 3.37
CA TYR A 253 13.63 3.71 2.07
C TYR A 253 13.06 4.59 0.97
N ARG A 254 13.83 4.79 -0.10
CA ARG A 254 13.50 5.76 -1.16
C ARG A 254 13.67 5.14 -2.54
N PRO A 255 12.92 5.61 -3.56
CA PRO A 255 13.11 5.12 -4.91
C PRO A 255 14.55 5.36 -5.39
N ASP A 256 15.11 4.39 -6.12
CA ASP A 256 16.39 4.56 -6.79
C ASP A 256 16.24 5.46 -8.04
N THR A 257 15.16 5.22 -8.79
CA THR A 257 14.71 6.03 -9.91
C THR A 257 13.23 6.35 -9.75
N GLU A 258 12.77 7.46 -10.34
CA GLU A 258 11.39 7.92 -10.16
C GLU A 258 10.31 7.04 -10.79
N LEU A 259 10.70 6.17 -11.73
CA LEU A 259 9.82 5.18 -12.36
C LEU A 259 9.89 3.82 -11.66
N LEU A 260 10.68 3.71 -10.58
CA LEU A 260 11.14 2.43 -10.03
C LEU A 260 11.84 1.60 -11.13
N HIS A 261 12.36 0.43 -10.81
CA HIS A 261 13.04 -0.39 -11.82
C HIS A 261 12.11 -1.33 -12.58
N TYR A 262 11.07 -1.89 -11.93
CA TYR A 262 10.17 -2.88 -12.54
C TYR A 262 10.88 -4.01 -13.32
N PRO A 263 11.93 -4.66 -12.76
CA PRO A 263 12.59 -5.74 -13.45
C PRO A 263 11.63 -6.93 -13.63
N VAL A 264 11.67 -7.56 -14.80
CA VAL A 264 11.00 -8.85 -15.03
C VAL A 264 11.91 -9.94 -14.48
N ALA A 265 11.60 -10.43 -13.28
CA ALA A 265 12.48 -11.31 -12.52
C ALA A 265 11.70 -12.49 -11.93
N ARG A 266 12.40 -13.61 -11.71
CA ARG A 266 11.90 -14.74 -10.93
C ARG A 266 12.21 -14.49 -9.45
N ILE A 267 11.38 -15.04 -8.56
CA ILE A 267 11.49 -14.83 -7.10
C ILE A 267 12.88 -15.24 -6.57
N ALA A 268 13.45 -16.33 -7.09
CA ALA A 268 14.75 -16.84 -6.66
C ALA A 268 15.93 -15.93 -7.04
N GLU A 269 15.72 -14.97 -7.95
CA GLU A 269 16.77 -14.11 -8.51
C GLU A 269 16.86 -12.76 -7.79
N LEU A 270 15.91 -12.43 -6.91
CA LEU A 270 15.81 -11.10 -6.31
C LEU A 270 17.09 -10.65 -5.60
N ALA A 271 17.84 -11.57 -4.99
CA ALA A 271 19.11 -11.29 -4.33
C ALA A 271 20.25 -10.92 -5.31
N ASP A 272 20.25 -11.45 -6.53
CA ASP A 272 21.19 -11.07 -7.59
C ASP A 272 20.79 -9.77 -8.29
N VAL A 273 19.48 -9.51 -8.40
CA VAL A 273 18.91 -8.33 -9.08
C VAL A 273 19.07 -7.08 -8.21
N TYR A 274 18.52 -7.09 -7.00
CA TYR A 274 18.42 -5.92 -6.12
C TYR A 274 19.66 -5.73 -5.25
N ARG A 275 20.82 -5.57 -5.90
CA ARG A 275 22.09 -5.20 -5.27
C ARG A 275 22.76 -4.06 -6.06
N PRO A 276 23.82 -3.43 -5.52
CA PRO A 276 24.53 -2.36 -6.21
C PRO A 276 25.01 -2.74 -7.62
N ALA A 277 24.94 -1.80 -8.55
CA ALA A 277 25.30 -2.00 -9.95
C ALA A 277 26.80 -2.31 -10.14
N ASP A 278 27.67 -1.72 -9.32
CA ASP A 278 29.11 -2.04 -9.27
C ASP A 278 29.40 -3.43 -8.69
N GLU A 279 28.42 -4.04 -8.04
CA GLU A 279 28.42 -5.42 -7.60
C GLU A 279 27.64 -6.37 -8.54
N GLY A 280 27.17 -5.86 -9.69
CA GLY A 280 26.51 -6.62 -10.75
C GLY A 280 24.99 -6.76 -10.62
N GLY A 281 24.35 -5.93 -9.78
CA GLY A 281 22.88 -5.78 -9.75
C GLY A 281 22.41 -4.57 -10.56
N ILE A 282 21.26 -4.00 -10.18
CA ILE A 282 20.65 -2.86 -10.88
C ILE A 282 20.62 -1.55 -10.09
N LEU A 283 20.99 -1.58 -8.80
CA LEU A 283 20.77 -0.44 -7.91
C LEU A 283 21.92 0.56 -7.97
N SER A 284 21.61 1.86 -8.04
CA SER A 284 22.64 2.91 -7.93
C SER A 284 23.07 3.16 -6.48
N ARG A 285 22.25 2.75 -5.50
CA ARG A 285 22.47 2.90 -4.05
C ARG A 285 21.74 1.80 -3.25
N THR A 286 22.06 1.69 -1.97
CA THR A 286 21.29 0.90 -0.99
C THR A 286 20.17 1.75 -0.37
N GLY A 287 19.32 1.15 0.47
CA GLY A 287 18.19 1.83 1.09
C GLY A 287 17.10 2.17 0.07
N VAL A 288 16.85 1.25 -0.87
CA VAL A 288 15.94 1.43 -2.00
C VAL A 288 14.58 0.79 -1.73
N VAL A 289 13.50 1.47 -2.12
CA VAL A 289 12.18 0.86 -2.30
C VAL A 289 11.89 0.68 -3.80
N ASP A 290 11.41 -0.50 -4.20
CA ASP A 290 11.18 -0.82 -5.62
C ASP A 290 10.05 -1.86 -5.82
N VAL A 291 9.72 -2.16 -7.08
CA VAL A 291 8.68 -3.11 -7.48
C VAL A 291 9.23 -3.95 -8.62
N PHE A 292 8.95 -5.27 -8.65
CA PHE A 292 9.31 -6.15 -9.76
C PHE A 292 8.08 -6.80 -10.42
N SER A 293 8.20 -7.17 -11.69
CA SER A 293 7.18 -7.99 -12.36
C SER A 293 7.56 -9.46 -12.22
N ALA A 294 6.74 -10.23 -11.49
CA ALA A 294 7.05 -11.63 -11.17
C ALA A 294 6.89 -12.55 -12.38
N LEU A 295 7.99 -13.02 -12.96
CA LEU A 295 8.00 -14.06 -13.99
C LEU A 295 7.96 -15.43 -13.33
N ARG A 296 7.00 -16.27 -13.72
CA ARG A 296 6.91 -17.65 -13.21
C ARG A 296 6.34 -18.62 -14.23
N LEU A 297 6.55 -19.90 -13.98
CA LEU A 297 5.94 -21.01 -14.72
C LEU A 297 4.58 -21.42 -14.10
N PRO A 298 3.73 -22.12 -14.86
CA PRO A 298 2.59 -22.85 -14.30
C PRO A 298 3.02 -23.79 -13.18
N GLY A 299 2.31 -23.74 -12.05
CA GLY A 299 2.59 -24.55 -10.87
C GLY A 299 3.61 -23.97 -9.89
N GLU A 300 4.35 -22.92 -10.27
CA GLU A 300 5.18 -22.17 -9.33
C GLU A 300 4.33 -21.27 -8.44
N ALA A 301 4.83 -21.01 -7.22
CA ALA A 301 4.19 -20.08 -6.30
C ALA A 301 4.05 -18.70 -6.95
N SER A 302 2.85 -18.13 -6.86
CA SER A 302 2.59 -16.74 -7.20
C SER A 302 3.29 -15.82 -6.21
N PHE A 303 3.69 -14.64 -6.68
CA PHE A 303 4.07 -13.53 -5.81
C PHE A 303 3.04 -12.40 -5.88
N ALA A 304 1.95 -12.51 -6.63
CA ALA A 304 0.97 -11.46 -6.92
C ALA A 304 0.60 -10.59 -5.70
N GLY A 305 1.31 -9.47 -5.53
CA GLY A 305 1.14 -8.57 -4.38
C GLY A 305 1.80 -9.04 -3.08
N GLY A 306 2.84 -9.86 -3.13
CA GLY A 306 3.72 -10.20 -2.02
C GLY A 306 4.80 -9.14 -1.82
N VAL A 307 5.57 -9.27 -0.75
CA VAL A 307 6.58 -8.29 -0.31
C VAL A 307 7.93 -8.94 -0.06
N PHE A 308 9.03 -8.21 -0.26
CA PHE A 308 10.39 -8.71 -0.08
C PHE A 308 11.31 -7.69 0.59
N VAL A 309 12.37 -8.22 1.20
CA VAL A 309 13.57 -7.48 1.59
C VAL A 309 14.81 -8.22 1.05
N VAL A 310 15.76 -7.47 0.50
CA VAL A 310 17.09 -7.98 0.16
C VAL A 310 18.08 -7.45 1.19
N VAL A 311 18.87 -8.35 1.75
CA VAL A 311 19.86 -8.05 2.79
C VAL A 311 21.26 -8.42 2.32
N ARG A 312 22.28 -7.68 2.77
CA ARG A 312 23.67 -8.11 2.67
C ARG A 312 23.90 -9.26 3.64
N THR A 313 24.57 -10.30 3.17
CA THR A 313 24.91 -11.45 4.01
C THR A 313 26.08 -11.11 4.94
N GLY A 314 26.08 -11.73 6.11
CA GLY A 314 27.14 -11.61 7.10
C GLY A 314 28.14 -12.75 7.00
N ASP A 315 28.14 -13.64 7.99
CA ASP A 315 29.00 -14.82 8.02
C ASP A 315 28.74 -15.77 6.82
N PRO A 316 29.72 -16.00 5.92
CA PRO A 316 29.52 -16.81 4.72
C PRO A 316 29.10 -18.25 5.00
N VAL A 317 29.60 -18.85 6.08
CA VAL A 317 29.25 -20.24 6.46
C VAL A 317 27.77 -20.33 6.83
N THR A 318 27.27 -19.38 7.62
CA THR A 318 25.85 -19.29 7.97
C THR A 318 24.97 -19.14 6.74
N TRP A 319 25.34 -18.28 5.80
CA TRP A 319 24.53 -18.04 4.61
C TRP A 319 24.61 -19.15 3.57
N GLU A 320 25.72 -19.92 3.53
CA GLU A 320 25.76 -21.19 2.80
C GLU A 320 24.80 -22.22 3.40
N LEU A 321 24.78 -22.37 4.73
CA LEU A 321 23.83 -23.25 5.41
C LEU A 321 22.37 -22.86 5.18
N LEU A 322 22.08 -21.56 5.04
CA LEU A 322 20.75 -21.07 4.70
C LEU A 322 20.42 -21.31 3.22
N ARG A 323 21.39 -21.14 2.30
CA ARG A 323 21.21 -21.54 0.89
C ARG A 323 20.85 -23.02 0.77
N ASP A 324 21.55 -23.90 1.50
CA ASP A 324 21.24 -25.35 1.54
C ASP A 324 19.83 -25.67 2.08
N LYS A 325 19.22 -24.73 2.82
CA LYS A 325 17.83 -24.81 3.29
C LYS A 325 16.81 -24.21 2.33
N GLY A 326 17.26 -23.75 1.15
CA GLY A 326 16.41 -23.20 0.10
C GLY A 326 16.18 -21.69 0.19
N HIS A 327 16.95 -20.95 1.00
CA HIS A 327 16.89 -19.49 0.97
C HIS A 327 17.41 -18.96 -0.37
N ALA A 328 16.77 -17.90 -0.89
CA ALA A 328 17.21 -17.21 -2.10
C ALA A 328 18.46 -16.38 -1.77
N VAL A 329 19.64 -16.92 -2.03
CA VAL A 329 20.94 -16.27 -1.81
C VAL A 329 21.60 -16.02 -3.16
N SER A 330 22.16 -14.82 -3.38
CA SER A 330 22.82 -14.44 -4.62
C SER A 330 23.92 -15.44 -5.00
N ARG A 331 24.26 -15.52 -6.29
CA ARG A 331 25.27 -16.48 -6.79
C ARG A 331 26.63 -16.36 -6.10
N ASP A 332 27.03 -15.15 -5.71
CA ASP A 332 28.28 -14.87 -5.00
C ASP A 332 28.15 -14.96 -3.46
N GLY A 333 26.96 -15.24 -2.95
CA GLY A 333 26.69 -15.37 -1.52
C GLY A 333 26.70 -14.08 -0.72
N ARG A 334 26.81 -12.91 -1.36
CA ARG A 334 26.88 -11.61 -0.67
C ARG A 334 25.51 -11.00 -0.33
N TYR A 335 24.43 -11.50 -0.92
CA TYR A 335 23.07 -11.00 -0.71
C TYR A 335 22.08 -12.16 -0.53
N ALA A 336 20.98 -11.90 0.17
CA ALA A 336 19.86 -12.83 0.26
C ALA A 336 18.53 -12.09 0.23
N ALA A 337 17.51 -12.73 -0.35
CA ALA A 337 16.14 -12.24 -0.34
C ALA A 337 15.30 -13.01 0.67
N VAL A 338 14.56 -12.28 1.50
CA VAL A 338 13.53 -12.80 2.40
C VAL A 338 12.20 -12.20 1.96
N TYR A 339 11.17 -13.02 1.85
CA TYR A 339 9.91 -12.59 1.26
C TYR A 339 8.68 -13.24 1.89
N LEU A 340 7.56 -12.54 1.76
CA LEU A 340 6.20 -13.01 2.06
C LEU A 340 5.42 -12.98 0.74
N PRO A 341 5.16 -14.15 0.11
CA PRO A 341 4.63 -14.19 -1.26
C PRO A 341 3.13 -13.89 -1.35
N TYR A 342 2.44 -13.75 -0.21
CA TYR A 342 1.00 -13.59 -0.12
C TYR A 342 0.63 -12.49 0.88
N HIS A 343 -0.51 -11.87 0.62
CA HIS A 343 -1.25 -11.04 1.57
C HIS A 343 -2.72 -11.49 1.56
N LEU A 344 -3.42 -11.37 2.68
CA LEU A 344 -4.80 -11.86 2.85
C LEU A 344 -5.82 -10.73 3.01
N MET A 345 -5.47 -9.50 2.60
CA MET A 345 -6.36 -8.34 2.63
C MET A 345 -6.95 -8.14 4.05
N GLY A 346 -8.24 -7.83 4.15
CA GLY A 346 -8.92 -7.61 5.42
C GLY A 346 -8.95 -8.80 6.39
N VAL A 347 -8.50 -9.99 5.98
CA VAL A 347 -8.33 -11.13 6.92
C VAL A 347 -7.22 -10.87 7.95
N GLU A 348 -6.17 -10.15 7.56
CA GLU A 348 -5.03 -9.84 8.46
C GLU A 348 -5.26 -8.57 9.29
N ALA A 349 -6.03 -7.62 8.75
CA ALA A 349 -6.33 -6.33 9.38
C ALA A 349 -6.74 -6.38 10.87
N PRO A 350 -7.49 -7.39 11.38
CA PRO A 350 -7.79 -7.52 12.81
C PRO A 350 -6.57 -7.39 13.73
N VAL A 351 -5.38 -7.83 13.30
CA VAL A 351 -4.15 -7.70 14.09
C VAL A 351 -3.80 -6.24 14.35
N SER A 352 -3.82 -5.39 13.31
CA SER A 352 -3.61 -3.93 13.44
C SER A 352 -4.69 -3.28 14.30
N LEU A 353 -5.96 -3.66 14.11
CA LEU A 353 -7.07 -3.07 14.85
C LEU A 353 -6.95 -3.35 16.35
N LEU A 354 -6.68 -4.61 16.70
CA LEU A 354 -6.45 -5.01 18.09
C LEU A 354 -5.20 -4.35 18.66
N SER A 355 -4.10 -4.26 17.91
CA SER A 355 -2.87 -3.61 18.36
C SER A 355 -3.07 -2.11 18.65
N ALA A 356 -3.75 -1.40 17.74
CA ALA A 356 -4.05 0.01 17.90
C ALA A 356 -4.92 0.27 19.14
N VAL A 357 -6.00 -0.50 19.32
CA VAL A 357 -6.99 -0.26 20.37
C VAL A 357 -6.58 -0.80 21.74
N LEU A 358 -5.93 -1.96 21.78
CA LEU A 358 -5.57 -2.61 23.05
C LEU A 358 -4.21 -2.15 23.57
N HIS A 359 -3.27 -1.82 22.67
CA HIS A 359 -1.89 -1.51 23.06
C HIS A 359 -1.43 -0.10 22.66
N GLY A 360 -2.25 0.66 21.92
CA GLY A 360 -1.85 1.97 21.43
C GLY A 360 -0.68 1.90 20.44
N ARG A 361 -0.58 0.82 19.64
CA ARG A 361 0.56 0.57 18.74
C ARG A 361 0.12 0.42 17.29
N PRO A 362 0.66 1.25 16.36
CA PRO A 362 0.43 1.07 14.92
C PRO A 362 1.21 -0.12 14.36
N SER A 363 0.72 -0.68 13.25
CA SER A 363 1.50 -1.54 12.34
C SER A 363 2.46 -0.72 11.47
N GLY A 364 2.10 0.52 11.14
CA GLY A 364 2.97 1.45 10.44
C GLY A 364 4.19 1.87 11.27
N GLY A 365 5.14 2.55 10.62
CA GLY A 365 6.33 3.12 11.25
C GLY A 365 6.02 4.09 12.40
N THR A 366 6.89 4.13 13.41
CA THR A 366 6.68 4.89 14.66
C THR A 366 6.91 6.40 14.52
N ASP A 367 7.63 6.83 13.49
CA ASP A 367 7.86 8.24 13.18
C ASP A 367 7.78 8.47 11.66
N PRO A 368 6.58 8.50 11.07
CA PRO A 368 6.44 8.71 9.64
C PRO A 368 6.95 10.11 9.23
N ARG A 369 7.67 10.18 8.10
CA ARG A 369 8.31 11.39 7.57
C ARG A 369 8.17 11.47 6.05
N ALA A 370 8.29 12.68 5.51
CA ALA A 370 8.21 12.94 4.07
C ALA A 370 9.46 12.44 3.30
N HIS A 371 9.68 11.13 3.16
CA HIS A 371 10.84 10.57 2.46
C HIS A 371 10.72 10.52 0.94
N ALA A 372 9.50 10.43 0.42
CA ALA A 372 9.19 10.42 -1.00
C ALA A 372 7.90 11.20 -1.30
N VAL A 373 7.66 11.48 -2.58
CA VAL A 373 6.45 12.13 -3.09
C VAL A 373 5.91 11.34 -4.26
N LEU A 374 4.70 10.80 -4.12
CA LEU A 374 3.92 10.32 -5.26
C LEU A 374 3.45 11.53 -6.07
N ALA A 375 4.06 11.77 -7.22
CA ALA A 375 3.73 12.87 -8.11
C ALA A 375 3.18 12.36 -9.44
N GLY A 376 2.62 13.29 -10.22
CA GLY A 376 2.21 13.04 -11.60
C GLY A 376 3.13 13.73 -12.59
N ARG A 377 3.54 13.02 -13.65
CA ARG A 377 4.22 13.59 -14.81
C ARG A 377 3.34 13.55 -16.05
N ALA A 378 3.24 14.65 -16.77
CA ALA A 378 2.47 14.71 -18.01
C ALA A 378 3.09 13.78 -19.08
N ARG A 379 2.28 12.90 -19.67
CA ARG A 379 2.69 11.99 -20.77
C ARG A 379 2.69 12.68 -22.13
N ALA A 380 1.96 13.78 -22.24
CA ALA A 380 1.79 14.61 -23.44
C ALA A 380 1.55 16.06 -22.99
N ASP A 381 1.53 17.00 -23.94
CA ASP A 381 1.14 18.38 -23.62
C ASP A 381 -0.33 18.40 -23.17
N LEU A 382 -0.57 18.91 -21.96
CA LEU A 382 -1.89 19.06 -21.37
C LEU A 382 -2.30 20.54 -21.42
N PRO A 383 -3.36 20.92 -22.15
CA PRO A 383 -3.80 22.31 -22.20
C PRO A 383 -4.42 22.76 -20.88
N ALA A 384 -4.45 24.09 -20.67
CA ALA A 384 -5.27 24.67 -19.61
C ALA A 384 -6.74 24.28 -19.81
N GLY A 385 -7.46 24.02 -18.72
CA GLY A 385 -8.84 23.53 -18.72
C GLY A 385 -8.97 22.01 -18.81
N THR A 386 -7.88 21.25 -18.97
CA THR A 386 -7.93 19.79 -18.86
C THR A 386 -8.31 19.36 -17.46
N VAL A 387 -9.32 18.48 -17.36
CA VAL A 387 -9.69 17.82 -16.10
C VAL A 387 -8.84 16.57 -15.93
N LEU A 388 -8.12 16.49 -14.81
CA LEU A 388 -7.26 15.36 -14.44
C LEU A 388 -8.09 14.23 -13.83
N ASP A 389 -9.04 13.69 -14.59
CA ASP A 389 -9.94 12.66 -14.07
C ASP A 389 -9.18 11.38 -13.74
N MET A 390 -9.53 10.79 -12.59
CA MET A 390 -8.95 9.55 -12.07
C MET A 390 -10.00 8.44 -12.10
N GLY A 391 -9.64 7.27 -12.63
CA GLY A 391 -10.58 6.15 -12.67
C GLY A 391 -9.96 4.80 -12.99
N GLY A 392 -10.84 3.80 -13.11
CA GLY A 392 -10.46 2.40 -13.36
C GLY A 392 -9.87 1.70 -12.13
N HIS A 393 -9.57 0.40 -12.27
CA HIS A 393 -9.01 -0.40 -11.17
C HIS A 393 -7.61 0.05 -10.74
N HIS A 394 -6.85 0.71 -11.61
CA HIS A 394 -5.49 1.19 -11.33
C HIS A 394 -5.43 2.65 -10.90
N HIS A 395 -6.58 3.34 -10.77
CA HIS A 395 -6.64 4.75 -10.38
C HIS A 395 -5.74 5.64 -11.26
N ASP A 396 -5.76 5.40 -12.57
CA ASP A 396 -4.95 6.17 -13.51
C ASP A 396 -5.53 7.57 -13.71
N VAL A 397 -4.64 8.56 -13.75
CA VAL A 397 -4.99 9.98 -13.96
C VAL A 397 -4.79 10.34 -15.43
N THR A 398 -5.81 10.97 -16.02
CA THR A 398 -5.85 11.33 -17.44
C THR A 398 -4.59 12.04 -17.92
N GLY A 399 -3.86 11.43 -18.85
CA GLY A 399 -2.68 12.01 -19.48
C GLY A 399 -1.43 12.10 -18.58
N VAL A 400 -1.46 11.47 -17.40
CA VAL A 400 -0.41 11.57 -16.38
C VAL A 400 0.19 10.19 -16.10
N GLN A 401 1.48 10.13 -15.84
CA GLN A 401 2.21 8.97 -15.36
C GLN A 401 2.55 9.19 -13.89
N ALA A 402 2.21 8.21 -13.05
CA ALA A 402 2.67 8.20 -11.67
C ALA A 402 4.20 8.08 -11.62
N VAL A 403 4.83 8.90 -10.78
CA VAL A 403 6.26 8.85 -10.48
C VAL A 403 6.44 8.95 -8.97
N LEU A 404 7.46 8.29 -8.43
CA LEU A 404 7.82 8.40 -7.02
C LEU A 404 9.14 9.18 -6.91
N LEU A 405 9.05 10.43 -6.48
CA LEU A 405 10.23 11.29 -6.33
C LEU A 405 10.82 11.11 -4.93
N ARG A 406 12.14 11.11 -4.80
CA ARG A 406 12.77 11.31 -3.48
C ARG A 406 12.43 12.72 -3.02
N ALA A 407 12.20 12.89 -1.72
CA ALA A 407 11.78 14.19 -1.20
C ALA A 407 12.81 15.30 -1.47
N GLU A 408 14.10 14.96 -1.47
CA GLU A 408 15.20 15.89 -1.81
C GLU A 408 15.25 16.29 -3.30
N ASP A 409 14.67 15.49 -4.19
CA ASP A 409 14.64 15.76 -5.64
C ASP A 409 13.32 16.42 -6.08
N ALA A 410 12.31 16.43 -5.19
CA ALA A 410 11.01 17.01 -5.47
C ALA A 410 11.04 18.53 -5.38
N LEU A 411 10.25 19.20 -6.24
CA LEU A 411 10.06 20.64 -6.18
C LEU A 411 9.31 21.05 -4.90
N ASP A 412 9.62 22.21 -4.35
CA ASP A 412 8.91 22.74 -3.17
C ASP A 412 7.40 22.91 -3.41
N ASP A 413 7.01 23.25 -4.64
CA ASP A 413 5.62 23.44 -5.06
C ASP A 413 5.03 22.22 -5.80
N ILE A 414 5.62 21.03 -5.65
CA ILE A 414 5.11 19.79 -6.25
C ILE A 414 3.67 19.48 -5.78
N ALA A 415 2.79 19.12 -6.73
CA ALA A 415 1.47 18.59 -6.39
C ALA A 415 1.54 17.06 -6.25
N PRO A 416 1.11 16.48 -5.11
CA PRO A 416 0.99 15.03 -5.02
C PRO A 416 -0.14 14.55 -5.95
N LEU A 417 0.03 13.38 -6.55
CA LEU A 417 -0.83 12.86 -7.62
C LEU A 417 -2.32 12.89 -7.24
N TYR A 418 -2.65 12.41 -6.04
CA TYR A 418 -4.03 12.31 -5.58
C TYR A 418 -4.62 13.61 -5.01
N LEU A 419 -3.82 14.68 -4.86
CA LEU A 419 -4.36 16.03 -4.72
C LEU A 419 -4.70 16.64 -6.07
N ALA A 420 -3.90 16.33 -7.10
CA ALA A 420 -4.14 16.78 -8.47
C ALA A 420 -5.29 16.03 -9.15
N ALA A 421 -5.57 14.78 -8.73
CA ALA A 421 -6.68 13.99 -9.23
C ALA A 421 -8.02 14.73 -9.11
N HIS A 422 -8.82 14.66 -10.17
CA HIS A 422 -10.11 15.34 -10.36
C HIS A 422 -10.08 16.88 -10.36
N THR A 423 -8.90 17.50 -10.37
CA THR A 423 -8.77 18.96 -10.52
C THR A 423 -8.71 19.38 -12.00
N THR A 424 -8.95 20.66 -12.25
CA THR A 424 -8.79 21.28 -13.57
C THR A 424 -7.44 21.99 -13.65
N LEU A 425 -6.71 21.82 -14.76
CA LEU A 425 -5.47 22.56 -15.01
C LEU A 425 -5.74 24.05 -15.22
N ALA A 426 -5.15 24.90 -14.39
CA ALA A 426 -5.21 26.37 -14.49
C ALA A 426 -4.38 26.92 -15.66
N ARG A 427 -3.33 26.19 -16.06
CA ARG A 427 -2.37 26.57 -17.11
C ARG A 427 -1.93 25.31 -17.87
N PRO A 428 -1.40 25.44 -19.11
CA PRO A 428 -0.87 24.28 -19.81
C PRO A 428 0.34 23.68 -19.08
N VAL A 429 0.50 22.37 -19.15
CA VAL A 429 1.64 21.59 -18.64
C VAL A 429 2.25 20.83 -19.80
N ALA A 430 3.56 20.98 -20.04
CA ALA A 430 4.22 20.35 -21.18
C ALA A 430 4.49 18.86 -20.93
N ALA A 431 4.60 18.07 -22.00
CA ALA A 431 4.99 16.67 -21.92
C ALA A 431 6.32 16.52 -21.17
N GLY A 432 6.35 15.61 -20.19
CA GLY A 432 7.52 15.36 -19.35
C GLY A 432 7.61 16.21 -18.08
N GLU A 433 6.79 17.25 -17.92
CA GLU A 433 6.77 18.07 -16.70
C GLU A 433 5.97 17.40 -15.57
N THR A 434 6.43 17.56 -14.34
CA THR A 434 5.69 17.15 -13.14
C THR A 434 4.66 18.20 -12.75
N LEU A 435 3.49 17.76 -12.30
CA LEU A 435 2.41 18.63 -11.82
C LEU A 435 2.83 19.38 -10.55
N ARG A 436 2.50 20.67 -10.51
CA ARG A 436 2.75 21.59 -9.41
C ARG A 436 1.44 22.10 -8.82
N LEU A 437 1.48 22.57 -7.59
CA LEU A 437 0.32 23.14 -6.90
C LEU A 437 -0.27 24.33 -7.67
N GLY A 438 0.59 25.15 -8.29
CA GLY A 438 0.16 26.27 -9.14
C GLY A 438 -0.45 25.87 -10.48
N ASP A 439 -0.38 24.59 -10.86
CA ASP A 439 -1.04 24.07 -12.06
C ASP A 439 -2.53 23.77 -11.81
N LEU A 440 -2.95 23.65 -10.54
CA LEU A 440 -4.29 23.21 -10.16
C LEU A 440 -5.20 24.44 -9.93
N ALA A 441 -6.31 24.52 -10.65
CA ALA A 441 -7.25 25.64 -10.51
C ALA A 441 -8.12 25.54 -9.25
N ASP A 442 -8.47 24.32 -8.88
CA ASP A 442 -9.49 23.98 -7.89
C ASP A 442 -9.11 22.75 -7.04
N PRO A 443 -7.89 22.71 -6.45
CA PRO A 443 -7.55 21.62 -5.53
C PRO A 443 -8.47 21.63 -4.31
N ASP A 444 -8.80 20.44 -3.80
CA ASP A 444 -9.57 20.31 -2.57
C ASP A 444 -8.84 21.03 -1.41
N PRO A 445 -9.49 22.01 -0.76
CA PRO A 445 -8.81 22.87 0.22
C PRO A 445 -8.43 22.11 1.49
N ASP A 446 -9.16 21.07 1.86
CA ASP A 446 -8.89 20.26 3.04
C ASP A 446 -7.69 19.34 2.79
N LEU A 447 -7.64 18.69 1.62
CA LEU A 447 -6.47 17.90 1.20
C LEU A 447 -5.22 18.76 1.06
N LEU A 448 -5.33 19.96 0.45
CA LEU A 448 -4.20 20.87 0.32
C LEU A 448 -3.67 21.31 1.69
N ARG A 449 -4.55 21.60 2.65
CA ARG A 449 -4.18 21.91 4.03
C ARG A 449 -3.46 20.72 4.68
N ALA A 450 -4.01 19.51 4.57
CA ALA A 450 -3.43 18.31 5.17
C ALA A 450 -2.04 18.01 4.57
N TRP A 451 -1.90 18.09 3.25
CA TRP A 451 -0.61 17.94 2.57
C TRP A 451 0.45 18.93 3.10
N THR A 452 0.09 20.21 3.12
CA THR A 452 1.00 21.29 3.50
C THR A 452 1.42 21.20 4.97
N SER A 453 0.46 20.99 5.87
CA SER A 453 0.71 20.89 7.32
C SER A 453 1.45 19.61 7.70
N GLY A 454 1.13 18.48 7.06
CA GLY A 454 1.80 17.20 7.27
C GLY A 454 3.29 17.30 6.95
N ARG A 455 3.66 17.87 5.79
CA ARG A 455 5.07 18.05 5.41
C ARG A 455 5.80 19.08 6.27
N ALA A 456 5.12 20.13 6.72
CA ALA A 456 5.72 21.13 7.60
C ALA A 456 6.02 20.57 9.00
N THR A 457 5.14 19.72 9.53
CA THR A 457 5.29 19.13 10.88
C THR A 457 6.18 17.89 10.90
N ARG A 458 6.23 17.14 9.79
CA ARG A 458 7.01 15.92 9.62
C ARG A 458 7.89 15.98 8.36
N PRO A 459 8.86 16.91 8.30
CA PRO A 459 9.72 17.08 7.13
C PRO A 459 10.60 15.86 6.88
N ALA A 460 11.15 15.76 5.68
CA ALA A 460 12.20 14.79 5.38
C ALA A 460 13.39 15.01 6.35
N PRO A 461 14.00 13.94 6.90
CA PRO A 461 15.20 14.09 7.70
C PRO A 461 16.38 14.58 6.84
N GLU A 462 17.28 15.37 7.44
CA GLU A 462 18.53 15.80 6.83
C GLU A 462 19.46 14.58 6.67
N GLY A 463 19.63 14.09 5.44
CA GLY A 463 20.52 12.97 5.11
C GLY A 463 19.82 11.61 4.90
N SER A 464 20.62 10.61 4.53
CA SER A 464 20.17 9.22 4.39
C SER A 464 20.06 8.58 5.77
N VAL A 465 18.91 7.96 6.07
CA VAL A 465 18.71 7.17 7.30
C VAL A 465 19.51 5.86 7.26
N HIS A 466 19.87 5.41 6.06
CA HIS A 466 20.43 4.08 5.77
C HIS A 466 21.79 4.18 5.06
N ALA A 467 22.66 5.12 5.49
CA ALA A 467 23.96 5.39 4.87
C ALA A 467 25.02 4.32 5.13
#